data_AF-A0A7C5NRS0-F1
#
_entry.id   AF-A0A7C5NRS0-F1
#
_cell.length_a   1.000
_cell.length_b   1.000
_cell.length_c   1.000
_cell.angle_alpha   90.00
_cell.angle_beta   90.00
_cell.angle_gamma   90.00
#
_symmetry.space_group_name_H-M   'P 1'
#
loop_
_entity.id
_entity.type
_entity.pdbx_description
1 polymer ?
#
loop_
_entity_poly.entity_id
_entity_poly.type
_entity_poly.pdbx_seq_one_letter_code
_entity_poly.pdbx_strand_id
1 'polypeptide(L)'
;MLMGFLAWAAATLFILAVGYLVYRSLRTNAADLNALTYGFLCMFLVTLMLMIFGLLGGLRGEWIGLTGLLGLCVLIVWPRTRAQLVEGWHGALLMAAGFGSWWQRLPLWLRWIAGSTFIFYAIRLLFLTWALPPFTWDSLTYHMTNVAHWVQSGRI
;
A
#
# COMPACT_ATOMS: atom_id res chain seq x y z
N MET A 1 -16.59 9.98 4.49
CA MET A 1 -15.34 10.33 3.77
C MET A 1 -14.15 10.43 4.71
N LEU A 2 -14.16 11.28 5.75
CA LEU A 2 -13.04 11.43 6.69
C LEU A 2 -12.59 10.11 7.34
N MET A 3 -13.53 9.31 7.85
CA MET A 3 -13.23 8.02 8.49
C MET A 3 -12.56 7.02 7.53
N GLY A 4 -12.99 6.98 6.26
CA GLY A 4 -12.38 6.14 5.23
C GLY A 4 -10.96 6.59 4.90
N PHE A 5 -10.70 7.90 4.85
CA PHE A 5 -9.36 8.45 4.66
C PHE A 5 -8.43 8.10 5.85
N LEU A 6 -8.91 8.24 7.09
CA LEU A 6 -8.14 7.89 8.28
C LEU A 6 -7.82 6.39 8.32
N ALA A 7 -8.79 5.54 8.00
CA ALA A 7 -8.58 4.09 7.91
C ALA A 7 -7.54 3.72 6.85
N TRP A 8 -7.64 4.33 5.66
CA TRP A 8 -6.66 4.16 4.59
C TRP A 8 -5.26 4.62 4.99
N ALA A 9 -5.14 5.79 5.63
CA ALA A 9 -3.88 6.33 6.08
C ALA A 9 -3.23 5.43 7.15
N ALA A 10 -4.00 4.97 8.13
CA ALA A 10 -3.51 4.08 9.18
C ALA A 10 -3.05 2.72 8.61
N ALA A 11 -3.83 2.11 7.72
CA ALA A 11 -3.46 0.86 7.08
C ALA A 11 -2.21 1.02 6.21
N THR A 12 -2.10 2.13 5.48
CA THR A 12 -0.91 2.43 4.65
C THR A 12 0.33 2.59 5.52
N LEU A 13 0.26 3.39 6.58
CA LEU A 13 1.37 3.58 7.52
C LEU A 13 1.78 2.27 8.18
N PHE A 14 0.81 1.44 8.56
CA PHE A 14 1.07 0.12 9.12
C PHE A 14 1.84 -0.77 8.13
N ILE A 15 1.37 -0.88 6.89
CA ILE A 15 2.02 -1.68 5.84
C ILE A 15 3.44 -1.17 5.56
N LEU A 16 3.62 0.15 5.47
CA LEU A 16 4.96 0.74 5.27
C LEU A 16 5.88 0.42 6.45
N ALA A 17 5.38 0.50 7.69
CA ALA A 17 6.16 0.18 8.88
C ALA A 17 6.58 -1.30 8.93
N VAL A 18 5.63 -2.23 8.71
CA VAL A 18 5.92 -3.67 8.66
C VAL A 18 6.85 -4.00 7.49
N GLY A 19 6.54 -3.47 6.30
CA GLY A 19 7.36 -3.63 5.10
C GLY A 19 8.78 -3.16 5.33
N TYR A 20 8.98 -2.04 6.04
CA TYR A 20 10.30 -1.52 6.36
C TYR A 20 11.06 -2.42 7.34
N LEU A 21 10.38 -2.90 8.39
CA LEU A 21 10.99 -3.80 9.37
C LEU A 21 11.46 -5.12 8.74
N VAL A 22 10.65 -5.69 7.84
CA VAL A 22 11.01 -6.91 7.10
C VAL A 22 12.07 -6.62 6.03
N TYR A 23 11.96 -5.50 5.32
CA TYR A 23 12.98 -5.07 4.37
C TYR A 23 14.36 -4.94 5.04
N ARG A 24 14.41 -4.42 6.27
CA ARG A 24 15.67 -4.24 7.01
C ARG A 24 16.41 -5.55 7.25
N SER A 25 15.70 -6.67 7.45
CA SER A 25 16.33 -7.99 7.60
C SER A 25 16.75 -8.62 6.27
N LEU A 26 16.20 -8.15 5.15
CA LEU A 26 16.48 -8.64 3.79
C LEU A 26 17.44 -7.73 3.00
N ARG A 27 17.87 -6.63 3.60
CA ARG A 27 18.74 -5.64 2.96
C ARG A 27 20.04 -6.26 2.45
N THR A 28 20.41 -5.89 1.24
CA THR A 28 21.70 -6.19 0.60
C THR A 28 22.58 -4.94 0.50
N ASN A 29 23.77 -5.07 -0.09
CA ASN A 29 24.64 -3.92 -0.40
C ASN A 29 24.23 -3.16 -1.67
N ALA A 30 23.28 -3.68 -2.46
CA ALA A 30 22.84 -3.06 -3.70
C ALA A 30 21.59 -2.18 -3.46
N ALA A 31 21.74 -0.87 -3.63
CA ALA A 31 20.68 0.10 -3.38
C ALA A 31 19.43 -0.12 -4.27
N ASP A 32 19.64 -0.45 -5.55
CA ASP A 32 18.54 -0.66 -6.50
C ASP A 32 17.74 -1.93 -6.16
N LEU A 33 18.43 -3.01 -5.82
CA LEU A 33 17.80 -4.27 -5.39
C LEU A 33 17.03 -4.07 -4.08
N ASN A 34 17.56 -3.27 -3.16
CA ASN A 34 16.88 -2.92 -1.92
C ASN A 34 15.59 -2.14 -2.15
N ALA A 35 15.61 -1.17 -3.07
CA ALA A 35 14.41 -0.40 -3.44
C ALA A 35 13.34 -1.30 -4.07
N LEU A 36 13.75 -2.18 -5.00
CA LEU A 36 12.85 -3.17 -5.61
C LEU A 36 12.27 -4.14 -4.58
N THR A 37 13.10 -4.63 -3.66
CA THR A 37 12.70 -5.55 -2.59
C THR A 37 11.66 -4.90 -1.68
N TYR A 38 11.89 -3.64 -1.28
CA TYR A 38 10.94 -2.90 -0.46
C TYR A 38 9.61 -2.64 -1.20
N GLY A 39 9.67 -2.23 -2.47
CA GLY A 39 8.47 -2.03 -3.29
C GLY A 39 7.66 -3.32 -3.43
N PHE A 40 8.33 -4.44 -3.71
CA PHE A 40 7.69 -5.75 -3.79
C PHE A 40 7.08 -6.18 -2.47
N LEU A 41 7.77 -5.97 -1.35
CA LEU A 41 7.27 -6.24 0.00
C LEU A 41 6.00 -5.47 0.32
N CYS A 42 5.97 -4.17 0.01
CA CYS A 42 4.78 -3.35 0.20
C CYS A 42 3.60 -3.87 -0.63
N MET A 43 3.81 -4.17 -1.92
CA MET A 43 2.78 -4.75 -2.78
C MET A 43 2.27 -6.09 -2.23
N PHE A 44 3.19 -7.00 -1.88
CA PHE A 44 2.87 -8.30 -1.31
C PHE A 44 2.09 -8.19 -0.01
N LEU A 45 2.50 -7.31 0.92
CA LEU A 45 1.82 -7.11 2.20
C LEU A 45 0.42 -6.53 2.02
N VAL A 46 0.21 -5.59 1.09
CA VAL A 46 -1.14 -5.12 0.73
C VAL A 46 -2.00 -6.28 0.26
N THR A 47 -1.53 -7.05 -0.71
CA THR A 47 -2.28 -8.18 -1.27
C THR A 47 -2.58 -9.25 -0.21
N LEU A 48 -1.59 -9.62 0.60
CA LEU A 48 -1.72 -10.59 1.69
C LEU A 48 -2.76 -10.12 2.72
N MET A 49 -2.66 -8.86 3.16
CA MET A 49 -3.59 -8.30 4.13
C MET A 49 -5.03 -8.30 3.58
N LEU A 50 -5.23 -7.80 2.35
CA LEU A 50 -6.55 -7.80 1.71
C LEU A 50 -7.08 -9.21 1.50
N MET A 51 -6.23 -10.18 1.15
CA MET A 51 -6.62 -11.58 1.02
C MET A 51 -7.07 -12.15 2.37
N ILE A 52 -6.33 -11.91 3.46
CA ILE A 52 -6.73 -12.35 4.81
C ILE A 52 -8.07 -11.73 5.21
N PHE A 53 -8.26 -10.42 5.02
CA PHE A 53 -9.55 -9.77 5.28
C PHE A 53 -10.66 -10.30 4.38
N GLY A 54 -10.37 -10.61 3.13
CA GLY A 54 -11.32 -11.24 2.20
C GLY A 54 -11.77 -12.60 2.69
N LEU A 55 -10.84 -13.46 3.08
CA LEU A 55 -11.13 -14.79 3.62
C LEU A 55 -11.91 -14.75 4.94
N LEU A 56 -11.67 -13.74 5.78
CA LEU A 56 -12.40 -13.53 7.02
C LEU A 56 -13.75 -12.82 6.84
N GLY A 57 -14.11 -12.40 5.62
CA GLY A 57 -15.31 -11.59 5.37
C GLY A 57 -15.24 -10.17 5.93
N GLY A 58 -14.04 -9.68 6.26
CA GLY A 58 -13.76 -8.42 6.94
C GLY A 58 -13.32 -7.27 6.04
N LEU A 59 -13.65 -7.27 4.73
CA LEU A 59 -13.26 -6.24 3.75
C LEU A 59 -13.94 -4.86 3.96
N ARG A 60 -14.34 -4.52 5.18
CA ARG A 60 -14.86 -3.19 5.50
C ARG A 60 -13.67 -2.28 5.85
N GLY A 61 -13.69 -1.04 5.34
CA GLY A 61 -12.63 -0.07 5.61
C GLY A 61 -12.37 0.15 7.11
N GLU A 62 -13.41 0.06 7.94
CA GLU A 62 -13.32 0.16 9.40
C GLU A 62 -12.41 -0.90 10.02
N TRP A 63 -12.57 -2.17 9.63
CA TRP A 63 -11.76 -3.27 10.14
C TRP A 63 -10.30 -3.14 9.73
N ILE A 64 -10.07 -2.83 8.44
CA ILE A 64 -8.74 -2.61 7.89
C ILE A 64 -8.03 -1.46 8.62
N GLY A 65 -8.74 -0.34 8.81
CA GLY A 65 -8.24 0.83 9.54
C GLY A 65 -7.93 0.51 11.00
N LEU A 66 -8.85 -0.18 11.70
CA LEU A 66 -8.68 -0.57 13.10
C LEU A 66 -7.46 -1.49 13.27
N THR A 67 -7.30 -2.49 12.42
CA THR A 67 -6.14 -3.38 12.48
C THR A 67 -4.83 -2.66 12.15
N GLY A 68 -4.86 -1.71 11.21
CA GLY A 68 -3.70 -0.87 10.92
C GLY A 68 -3.31 -0.01 12.13
N LEU A 69 -4.29 0.64 12.78
CA LEU A 69 -4.07 1.42 13.99
C LEU A 69 -3.53 0.56 15.15
N LEU A 70 -4.18 -0.56 15.45
CA LEU A 70 -3.76 -1.48 16.50
C LEU A 70 -2.35 -2.03 16.23
N GLY A 71 -2.09 -2.43 14.99
CA GLY A 71 -0.77 -2.87 14.55
C GLY A 71 0.30 -1.79 14.73
N LEU A 72 0.02 -0.55 14.34
CA LEU A 72 0.92 0.58 14.59
C LEU A 72 1.16 0.82 16.07
N CYS A 73 0.11 0.79 16.91
CA CYS A 73 0.25 0.92 18.35
C CYS A 73 1.20 -0.16 18.92
N VAL A 74 1.04 -1.42 18.50
CA VAL A 74 1.93 -2.52 18.91
C VAL A 74 3.38 -2.24 18.48
N LEU A 75 3.59 -1.81 17.23
CA LEU A 75 4.93 -1.50 16.71
C LEU A 75 5.60 -0.31 17.44
N ILE A 76 4.82 0.67 17.90
CA ILE A 76 5.32 1.84 18.62
C ILE A 76 5.61 1.51 20.09
N VAL A 77 4.74 0.73 20.74
CA VAL A 77 4.92 0.34 22.14
C VAL A 77 6.12 -0.59 22.32
N TRP A 78 6.40 -1.44 21.33
CA TRP A 78 7.50 -2.39 21.42
C TRP A 78 8.87 -1.70 21.18
N PRO A 79 9.80 -1.71 22.16
CA PRO A 79 11.00 -0.87 22.11
C PRO A 79 11.93 -1.16 20.92
N ARG A 80 12.07 -2.44 20.54
CA ARG A 80 12.95 -2.87 19.46
C ARG A 80 12.47 -2.36 18.09
N THR A 81 11.18 -2.47 17.82
CA THR A 81 10.59 -2.01 16.56
C THR A 81 10.56 -0.50 16.51
N ARG A 82 10.22 0.17 17.62
CA ARG A 82 10.26 1.63 17.72
C ARG A 82 11.64 2.19 17.37
N ALA A 83 12.72 1.68 17.95
CA ALA A 83 14.07 2.15 17.65
C ALA A 83 14.41 1.99 16.16
N GLN A 84 14.06 0.84 15.58
CA GLN A 84 14.29 0.57 14.16
C GLN A 84 13.47 1.50 13.25
N LEU A 85 12.22 1.79 13.59
CA LEU A 85 11.36 2.71 12.84
C LEU A 85 11.86 4.16 12.93
N VAL A 86 12.36 4.59 14.09
CA VAL A 86 12.93 5.94 14.24
C VAL A 86 14.20 6.09 13.40
N GLU A 87 15.09 5.10 13.39
CA GLU A 87 16.25 5.09 12.49
C GLU A 87 15.83 5.09 11.01
N GLY A 88 14.81 4.29 10.68
CA GLY A 88 14.25 4.22 9.34
C GLY A 88 13.63 5.53 8.87
N TRP A 89 12.96 6.25 9.76
CA TRP A 89 12.38 7.56 9.47
C TRP A 89 13.45 8.57 9.08
N HIS A 90 14.57 8.62 9.80
CA HIS A 90 15.70 9.47 9.43
C HIS A 90 16.28 9.07 8.06
N GLY A 91 16.41 7.76 7.81
CA GLY A 91 16.83 7.25 6.50
C GLY A 91 15.88 7.64 5.36
N ALA A 92 14.56 7.56 5.60
CA ALA A 92 13.54 7.94 4.64
C ALA A 92 13.56 9.46 4.37
N LEU A 93 13.73 10.29 5.40
CA LEU A 93 13.90 11.73 5.26
C LEU A 93 15.16 12.08 4.45
N LEU A 94 16.27 11.39 4.70
CA LEU A 94 17.50 11.56 3.93
C LEU A 94 17.34 11.12 2.47
N MET A 95 16.63 10.02 2.21
CA MET A 95 16.27 9.60 0.86
C MET A 95 15.36 10.61 0.16
N ALA A 96 14.36 11.14 0.86
CA ALA A 96 13.47 12.17 0.34
C ALA A 96 14.23 13.47 0.02
N ALA A 97 15.14 13.90 0.89
CA ALA A 97 16.03 15.03 0.64
C ALA A 97 16.97 14.76 -0.56
N GLY A 98 17.43 13.52 -0.71
CA GLY A 98 18.27 13.08 -1.83
C GLY A 98 17.51 12.90 -3.15
N PHE A 99 16.19 12.74 -3.12
CA PHE A 99 15.37 12.41 -4.29
C PHE A 99 15.51 13.44 -5.41
N GLY A 100 15.55 14.73 -5.07
CA GLY A 100 15.75 15.80 -6.06
C GLY A 100 17.07 15.64 -6.82
N SER A 101 18.16 15.33 -6.10
CA SER A 101 19.47 15.10 -6.70
C SER A 101 19.52 13.81 -7.52
N TRP A 102 18.87 12.74 -7.06
CA TRP A 102 18.76 11.49 -7.81
C TRP A 102 17.99 11.69 -9.12
N TRP A 103 16.85 12.39 -9.06
CA TRP A 103 16.03 12.72 -10.23
C TRP A 103 16.81 13.55 -11.25
N GLN A 104 17.64 14.49 -10.79
CA GLN A 104 18.49 15.29 -11.67
C GLN A 104 19.62 14.50 -12.34
N ARG A 105 20.08 13.40 -11.71
CA ARG A 105 21.11 12.51 -12.28
C ARG A 105 20.60 11.59 -13.39
N LEU A 106 19.28 11.41 -13.50
CA LEU A 106 18.70 10.60 -14.58
C LEU A 106 18.90 11.30 -15.93
N PRO A 107 19.21 10.56 -17.01
CA PRO A 107 19.30 11.14 -18.35
C PRO A 107 17.95 11.75 -18.76
N LEU A 108 18.00 12.85 -19.52
CA LEU A 108 16.84 13.70 -19.81
C LEU A 108 15.65 12.90 -20.39
N TRP A 109 15.90 11.98 -21.30
CA TRP A 109 14.87 11.14 -21.91
C TRP A 109 14.16 10.24 -20.89
N LEU A 110 14.90 9.67 -19.94
CA LEU A 110 14.32 8.80 -18.91
C LEU A 110 13.48 9.61 -17.91
N ARG A 111 13.90 10.85 -17.59
CA ARG A 111 13.10 11.77 -16.77
C ARG A 111 11.76 12.09 -17.43
N TRP A 112 11.76 12.33 -18.74
CA TRP A 112 10.52 12.57 -19.50
C TRP A 112 9.63 11.33 -19.54
N ILE A 113 10.20 10.14 -19.78
CA ILE A 113 9.42 8.89 -19.76
C ILE A 113 8.83 8.65 -18.36
N ALA A 114 9.63 8.72 -17.30
CA ALA A 114 9.15 8.51 -15.94
C ALA A 114 8.10 9.56 -15.53
N GLY A 115 8.35 10.84 -15.83
CA GLY A 115 7.42 11.92 -15.52
C GLY A 115 6.10 11.82 -16.29
N SER A 116 6.16 11.56 -17.61
CA SER A 116 4.95 11.37 -18.43
C SER A 116 4.17 10.14 -18.03
N THR A 117 4.85 9.03 -17.73
CA THR A 117 4.24 7.80 -17.22
C THR A 117 3.53 8.08 -15.89
N PHE A 118 4.18 8.79 -14.97
CA PHE A 118 3.58 9.18 -13.69
C PHE A 118 2.32 10.04 -13.89
N ILE A 119 2.40 11.08 -14.72
CA ILE A 119 1.26 11.97 -15.04
C ILE A 119 0.11 11.18 -15.67
N PHE A 120 0.41 10.33 -16.67
CA PHE A 120 -0.58 9.49 -17.32
C PHE A 120 -1.26 8.56 -16.31
N TYR A 121 -0.49 7.94 -15.40
CA TYR A 121 -1.04 7.06 -14.37
C TYR A 121 -1.91 7.82 -13.37
N ALA A 122 -1.50 9.02 -12.97
CA ALA A 122 -2.30 9.89 -12.09
C ALA A 122 -3.62 10.30 -12.76
N ILE A 123 -3.59 10.73 -14.03
CA ILE A 123 -4.79 11.05 -14.82
C ILE A 123 -5.68 9.80 -14.93
N ARG A 124 -5.10 8.63 -15.22
CA ARG A 124 -5.85 7.38 -15.28
C ARG A 124 -6.52 7.05 -13.96
N LEU A 125 -5.85 7.22 -12.82
CA LEU A 125 -6.42 6.97 -11.49
C LEU A 125 -7.53 7.98 -11.16
N LEU A 126 -7.33 9.26 -11.49
CA LEU A 126 -8.37 10.28 -11.35
C LEU A 126 -9.57 9.97 -12.22
N PHE A 127 -9.35 9.59 -13.48
CA PHE A 127 -10.39 9.16 -14.40
C PHE A 127 -11.08 7.91 -13.90
N LEU A 128 -10.38 6.89 -13.41
CA LEU A 128 -11.01 5.71 -12.83
C LEU A 128 -11.83 6.07 -11.58
N THR A 129 -11.31 6.94 -10.71
CA THR A 129 -12.04 7.39 -9.51
C THR A 129 -13.29 8.21 -9.86
N TRP A 130 -13.23 9.00 -10.94
CA TRP A 130 -14.31 9.86 -11.39
C TRP A 130 -15.33 9.15 -12.31
N ALA A 131 -14.84 8.36 -13.26
CA ALA A 131 -15.59 7.74 -14.34
C ALA A 131 -16.01 6.31 -14.05
N LEU A 132 -15.42 5.60 -13.07
CA LEU A 132 -16.07 4.40 -12.55
C LEU A 132 -17.29 4.91 -11.78
N PRO A 133 -18.52 4.74 -12.31
CA PRO A 133 -19.70 5.12 -11.56
C PRO A 133 -19.78 4.18 -10.34
N PRO A 134 -20.74 4.39 -9.42
CA PRO A 134 -21.13 3.35 -8.47
C PRO A 134 -21.40 2.01 -9.16
N PHE A 135 -21.54 1.92 -10.49
CA PHE A 135 -21.66 0.69 -11.26
C PHE A 135 -20.57 -0.36 -11.04
N THR A 136 -19.29 0.01 -10.89
CA THR A 136 -18.22 -1.00 -10.65
C THR A 136 -18.26 -1.48 -9.21
N TRP A 137 -18.60 -0.57 -8.30
CA TRP A 137 -18.92 -0.88 -6.92
C TRP A 137 -20.17 -1.77 -6.85
N ASP A 138 -21.25 -1.48 -7.58
CA ASP A 138 -22.48 -2.26 -7.72
C ASP A 138 -22.18 -3.62 -8.32
N SER A 139 -21.34 -3.69 -9.34
CA SER A 139 -20.97 -4.96 -9.96
C SER A 139 -20.22 -5.82 -8.95
N LEU A 140 -19.25 -5.25 -8.23
CA LEU A 140 -18.50 -5.97 -7.21
C LEU A 140 -19.33 -6.23 -5.94
N THR A 141 -20.33 -5.43 -5.61
CA THR A 141 -21.10 -5.55 -4.37
C THR A 141 -22.36 -6.38 -4.57
N TYR A 142 -23.04 -6.27 -5.71
CA TYR A 142 -24.23 -7.04 -6.05
C TYR A 142 -23.92 -8.32 -6.82
N HIS A 143 -23.01 -8.32 -7.80
CA HIS A 143 -22.72 -9.54 -8.55
C HIS A 143 -21.82 -10.50 -7.77
N MET A 144 -20.80 -10.05 -7.03
CA MET A 144 -19.97 -10.99 -6.25
C MET A 144 -20.74 -11.64 -5.10
N THR A 145 -21.66 -10.93 -4.44
CA THR A 145 -22.47 -11.51 -3.36
C THR A 145 -23.47 -12.53 -3.92
N ASN A 146 -24.04 -12.28 -5.10
CA ASN A 146 -24.86 -13.26 -5.80
C ASN A 146 -24.05 -14.47 -6.27
N VAL A 147 -22.83 -14.27 -6.78
CA VAL A 147 -21.92 -15.37 -7.15
C VAL A 147 -21.54 -16.19 -5.92
N ALA A 148 -21.19 -15.54 -4.80
CA ALA A 148 -20.91 -16.22 -3.54
C ALA A 148 -22.11 -17.04 -3.06
N HIS A 149 -23.32 -16.47 -3.13
CA HIS A 149 -24.56 -17.19 -2.83
C HIS A 149 -24.79 -18.37 -3.79
N TRP A 150 -24.51 -18.24 -5.09
CA TRP A 150 -24.66 -19.33 -6.06
C TRP A 150 -23.68 -20.48 -5.81
N VAL A 151 -22.44 -20.18 -5.45
CA VAL A 151 -21.44 -21.18 -5.04
C VAL A 151 -21.89 -21.87 -3.75
N GLN A 152 -22.37 -21.13 -2.76
CA GLN A 152 -22.86 -21.70 -1.50
C GLN A 152 -24.13 -22.56 -1.67
N SER A 153 -24.97 -22.23 -2.65
CA SER A 153 -26.20 -22.98 -2.96
C SER A 153 -26.00 -24.10 -3.99
N GLY A 154 -24.75 -24.36 -4.43
CA GLY A 154 -24.42 -25.44 -5.38
C GLY A 154 -25.04 -25.26 -6.76
N ARG A 155 -25.34 -24.02 -7.16
CA ARG A 155 -25.88 -23.70 -8.49
C ARG A 155 -24.79 -23.53 -9.55
N ILE A 156 -23.52 -23.52 -9.11
CA ILE A 156 -22.29 -23.53 -9.90
C ILE A 156 -21.30 -24.43 -9.18
#